data_AF-A0A971NQT0-F1
#
_entry.id   AF-A0A971NQT0-F1
#
_cell.length_a   1.000
_cell.length_b   1.000
_cell.length_c   1.000
_cell.angle_alpha   90.00
_cell.angle_beta   90.00
_cell.angle_gamma   90.00
#
_symmetry.space_group_name_H-M   'P 1'
#
loop_
_entity.id
_entity.type
_entity.pdbx_description
1 polymer ?
#
loop_
_entity_poly.entity_id
_entity_poly.type
_entity_poly.pdbx_seq_one_letter_code
_entity_poly.pdbx_strand_id
1 'polypeptide(L)'
;MRKAYPRRPQDSVWAGLAGVVLLFSMAAGVLRVYGTMVNWQVFLDGGLTQASLNLLVGLGTFQALISLMGLAGMRMSTAAGKLLPWAAVILNILAYWIERLGLWAKEQRGGNILFMIGAHLLWVALMVAFTIKPTVKEEHGQGD
;
A
#
# COMPACT_ATOMS: atom_id res chain seq x y z
N MET A 1 -22.64 -7.24 34.81
CA MET A 1 -21.28 -6.81 34.40
C MET A 1 -20.99 -7.34 33.00
N ARG A 2 -20.93 -6.48 31.96
CA ARG A 2 -20.49 -6.89 30.62
C ARG A 2 -18.97 -7.03 30.66
N LYS A 3 -18.42 -8.20 30.35
CA LYS A 3 -16.97 -8.37 30.16
C LYS A 3 -16.56 -7.47 29.00
N ALA A 4 -15.77 -6.43 29.27
CA ALA A 4 -15.09 -5.68 28.24
C ALA A 4 -14.10 -6.64 27.57
N TYR A 5 -14.41 -7.07 26.34
CA TYR A 5 -13.43 -7.80 25.54
C TYR A 5 -12.28 -6.84 25.22
N PRO A 6 -11.02 -7.25 25.39
CA PRO A 6 -9.90 -6.42 25.00
C PRO A 6 -10.04 -6.07 23.51
N ARG A 7 -10.03 -4.77 23.20
CA ARG A 7 -10.05 -4.29 21.80
C ARG A 7 -8.91 -4.95 21.05
N ARG A 8 -9.20 -5.48 19.86
CA ARG A 8 -8.13 -6.05 19.03
C ARG A 8 -7.24 -4.89 18.60
N PRO A 9 -5.92 -5.09 18.39
CA PRO A 9 -5.04 -4.07 17.82
C PRO A 9 -5.56 -3.47 16.49
N GLN A 10 -6.45 -4.22 15.83
CA GLN A 10 -7.20 -3.87 14.62
C GLN A 10 -8.20 -2.72 14.79
N ASP A 11 -8.59 -2.37 16.01
CA ASP A 11 -9.58 -1.32 16.30
C ASP A 11 -8.94 0.08 16.42
N SER A 12 -7.64 0.21 16.15
CA SER A 12 -6.94 1.49 16.21
C SER A 12 -7.16 2.32 14.94
N VAL A 13 -7.22 3.65 15.10
CA VAL A 13 -7.28 4.60 13.97
C VAL A 13 -6.12 4.37 12.99
N TRP A 14 -4.94 4.01 13.51
CA TRP A 14 -3.76 3.70 12.72
C TRP A 14 -3.92 2.44 11.86
N ALA A 15 -4.55 1.39 12.39
CA ALA A 15 -4.91 0.21 11.59
C ALA A 15 -5.95 0.56 10.51
N GLY A 16 -6.93 1.39 10.82
CA GLY A 16 -7.89 1.89 9.83
C GLY A 16 -7.20 2.64 8.68
N LEU A 17 -6.32 3.59 9.01
CA LEU A 17 -5.56 4.37 8.02
C LEU A 17 -4.61 3.50 7.20
N ALA A 18 -3.89 2.57 7.83
CA ALA A 18 -3.01 1.62 7.10
C ALA A 18 -3.83 0.74 6.15
N GLY A 19 -5.02 0.31 6.57
CA GLY A 19 -5.98 -0.39 5.70
C GLY A 19 -6.42 0.45 4.50
N VAL A 20 -6.70 1.74 4.70
CA VAL A 20 -7.04 2.68 3.62
C VAL A 20 -5.88 2.82 2.61
N VAL A 21 -4.64 2.94 3.09
CA VAL A 21 -3.46 3.01 2.20
C VAL A 21 -3.31 1.75 1.35
N LEU A 22 -3.48 0.57 1.96
CA LEU A 22 -3.42 -0.70 1.23
C LEU A 22 -4.59 -0.85 0.26
N LEU A 23 -5.79 -0.37 0.61
CA LEU A 23 -6.93 -0.38 -0.29
C LEU A 23 -6.71 0.53 -1.51
N PHE A 24 -6.18 1.74 -1.30
CA PHE A 24 -5.80 2.62 -2.40
C PHE A 24 -4.71 2.02 -3.27
N SER A 25 -3.71 1.38 -2.66
CA SER A 25 -2.65 0.68 -3.40
C SER A 25 -3.22 -0.45 -4.26
N MET A 26 -4.16 -1.22 -3.71
CA MET A 26 -4.86 -2.29 -4.43
C MET A 26 -5.65 -1.74 -5.62
N ALA A 27 -6.48 -0.72 -5.37
CA ALA A 27 -7.29 -0.07 -6.41
C ALA A 27 -6.41 0.54 -7.51
N ALA A 28 -5.30 1.19 -7.16
CA ALA A 28 -4.34 1.73 -8.12
C ALA A 28 -3.70 0.63 -8.98
N GLY A 29 -3.39 -0.53 -8.41
CA GLY A 29 -2.90 -1.69 -9.16
C GLY A 29 -3.92 -2.20 -10.18
N VAL A 30 -5.19 -2.34 -9.78
CA VAL A 30 -6.29 -2.76 -10.65
C VAL A 30 -6.54 -1.73 -11.76
N LEU A 31 -6.61 -0.45 -11.42
CA LEU A 31 -6.80 0.63 -12.39
C LEU A 31 -5.64 0.71 -13.38
N ARG A 32 -4.40 0.44 -12.94
CA ARG A 32 -3.24 0.36 -13.83
C ARG A 32 -3.41 -0.77 -14.85
N VAL A 33 -3.73 -1.99 -14.40
CA VAL A 33 -3.96 -3.13 -15.29
C VAL A 33 -5.06 -2.82 -16.31
N TYR A 34 -6.21 -2.35 -15.80
CA TYR A 34 -7.35 -2.01 -16.64
C TYR A 34 -7.00 -0.91 -17.66
N GLY A 35 -6.37 0.18 -17.20
CA GLY A 35 -5.94 1.29 -18.04
C GLY A 35 -4.94 0.86 -19.12
N THR A 36 -3.98 0.01 -18.79
CA THR A 36 -3.03 -0.56 -19.76
C THR A 36 -3.73 -1.44 -20.79
N MET A 37 -4.68 -2.29 -20.37
CA MET A 37 -5.40 -3.17 -21.28
C MET A 37 -6.32 -2.41 -22.23
N VAL A 38 -7.08 -1.43 -21.72
CA VAL A 38 -8.02 -0.63 -22.54
C VAL A 38 -7.27 0.26 -23.52
N ASN A 39 -6.13 0.82 -23.13
CA ASN A 39 -5.34 1.73 -23.97
C ASN A 39 -4.14 1.05 -24.63
N TRP A 40 -4.18 -0.28 -24.77
CA TRP A 40 -3.03 -1.07 -25.22
C TRP A 40 -2.45 -0.58 -26.54
N GLN A 41 -3.30 -0.45 -27.55
CA GLN A 41 -2.88 -0.01 -28.89
C GLN A 41 -2.39 1.44 -28.86
N VAL A 42 -3.06 2.32 -28.12
CA VAL A 42 -2.66 3.73 -27.96
C VAL A 42 -1.24 3.85 -27.40
N PHE A 43 -0.87 3.01 -26.44
CA PHE A 43 0.48 3.02 -25.90
C PHE A 43 1.52 2.46 -26.88
N LEU A 44 1.18 1.42 -27.64
CA LEU A 44 2.06 0.92 -28.72
C LEU A 44 2.30 2.00 -29.77
N ASP A 45 1.25 2.67 -30.21
CA ASP A 45 1.31 3.77 -31.18
C ASP A 45 2.09 4.97 -30.61
N GLY A 46 2.05 5.16 -29.28
CA GLY A 46 2.83 6.14 -28.53
C GLY A 46 4.31 5.75 -28.32
N GLY A 47 4.75 4.61 -28.87
CA GLY A 47 6.14 4.18 -28.85
C GLY A 47 6.55 3.29 -27.67
N LEU A 48 5.60 2.82 -26.85
CA LEU A 48 5.91 1.78 -25.86
C LEU A 48 6.06 0.42 -26.55
N THR A 49 6.98 -0.40 -26.05
CA THR A 49 7.12 -1.78 -26.52
C THR A 49 6.08 -2.69 -25.89
N GLN A 50 5.80 -3.83 -26.54
CA GLN A 50 4.94 -4.87 -25.96
C GLN A 50 5.48 -5.38 -24.61
N ALA A 51 6.81 -5.46 -24.46
CA ALA A 51 7.45 -5.84 -23.20
C ALA A 51 7.16 -4.84 -22.08
N SER A 52 7.21 -3.54 -22.38
CA SER A 52 6.87 -2.48 -21.41
C SER A 52 5.42 -2.59 -20.94
N LEU A 53 4.48 -2.86 -21.85
CA LEU A 53 3.06 -3.01 -21.51
C LEU A 53 2.78 -4.27 -20.69
N ASN A 54 3.38 -5.40 -21.05
CA ASN A 54 3.32 -6.63 -20.27
C ASN A 54 3.83 -6.39 -18.84
N LEU A 55 4.90 -5.63 -18.70
CA LEU A 55 5.49 -5.33 -17.40
C LEU A 55 4.60 -4.35 -16.60
N LEU A 56 3.95 -3.36 -17.22
CA LEU A 56 2.95 -2.51 -16.54
C LEU A 56 1.77 -3.31 -16.00
N VAL A 57 1.25 -4.26 -16.79
CA VAL A 57 0.20 -5.20 -16.35
C VAL A 57 0.72 -6.07 -15.20
N GLY A 58 1.94 -6.59 -15.31
CA GLY A 58 2.57 -7.41 -14.28
C GLY A 58 2.74 -6.68 -12.96
N LEU A 59 3.27 -5.45 -12.99
CA LEU A 59 3.45 -4.61 -11.79
C LEU A 59 2.13 -4.17 -11.18
N GLY A 60 1.13 -3.81 -12.00
CA GLY A 60 -0.20 -3.48 -11.50
C GLY A 60 -0.87 -4.68 -10.81
N THR A 61 -0.75 -5.86 -11.40
CA THR A 61 -1.26 -7.11 -10.82
C THR A 61 -0.54 -7.46 -9.52
N PHE A 62 0.80 -7.39 -9.52
CA PHE A 62 1.61 -7.60 -8.32
C PHE A 62 1.23 -6.64 -7.19
N GLN A 63 1.11 -5.34 -7.49
CA GLN A 63 0.69 -4.31 -6.55
C GLN A 63 -0.71 -4.60 -5.98
N ALA A 64 -1.67 -5.02 -6.82
CA ALA A 64 -3.01 -5.37 -6.36
C ALA A 64 -2.99 -6.57 -5.40
N LEU A 65 -2.28 -7.64 -5.78
CA LEU A 65 -2.20 -8.88 -5.00
C LEU A 65 -1.47 -8.67 -3.66
N ILE A 66 -0.32 -7.99 -3.67
CA ILE A 66 0.45 -7.78 -2.44
C ILE A 66 -0.31 -6.88 -1.46
N SER A 67 -1.05 -5.89 -1.98
CA SER A 67 -1.90 -5.02 -1.15
C SER A 67 -3.08 -5.78 -0.55
N LEU A 68 -3.71 -6.68 -1.32
CA LEU A 68 -4.74 -7.58 -0.82
C LEU A 68 -4.19 -8.53 0.26
N MET A 69 -2.99 -9.09 0.07
CA MET A 69 -2.31 -9.89 1.09
C MET A 69 -2.03 -9.08 2.36
N GLY A 70 -1.62 -7.82 2.23
CA GLY A 70 -1.47 -6.89 3.36
C GLY A 70 -2.78 -6.73 4.13
N LEU A 71 -3.88 -6.43 3.44
CA LEU A 71 -5.22 -6.27 4.03
C LEU A 71 -5.70 -7.54 4.74
N ALA A 72 -5.52 -8.70 4.10
CA ALA A 72 -5.85 -9.99 4.71
C ALA A 72 -4.99 -10.24 5.96
N GLY A 73 -3.70 -9.92 5.86
CA GLY A 73 -2.73 -10.00 6.93
C GLY A 73 -3.16 -9.22 8.17
N MET A 74 -3.63 -7.98 8.02
CA MET A 74 -4.09 -7.15 9.15
C MET A 74 -5.14 -7.83 10.03
N ARG A 75 -5.92 -8.79 9.48
CA ARG A 75 -6.96 -9.53 10.20
C ARG A 75 -6.42 -10.69 11.05
N MET A 76 -5.16 -11.08 10.88
CA MET A 76 -4.53 -12.18 11.60
C MET A 76 -4.07 -11.74 13.00
N SER A 77 -4.25 -12.59 14.00
CA SER A 77 -3.80 -12.37 15.39
C SER A 77 -2.35 -12.80 15.65
N THR A 78 -1.66 -13.34 14.64
CA THR A 78 -0.29 -13.85 14.72
C THR A 78 0.73 -12.76 14.35
N ALA A 79 2.03 -13.07 14.40
CA ALA A 79 3.08 -12.18 13.92
C ALA A 79 2.87 -11.74 12.46
N ALA A 80 2.21 -12.57 11.65
CA ALA A 80 1.82 -12.25 10.27
C ALA A 80 0.93 -10.99 10.19
N GLY A 81 0.15 -10.69 11.25
CA GLY A 81 -0.71 -9.51 11.33
C GLY A 81 0.03 -8.17 11.27
N LYS A 82 1.32 -8.17 11.60
CA LYS A 82 2.20 -7.01 11.46
C LYS A 82 3.10 -7.12 10.23
N LEU A 83 3.62 -8.32 9.96
CA LEU A 83 4.61 -8.53 8.90
C LEU A 83 4.02 -8.36 7.50
N LEU A 84 2.83 -8.90 7.23
CA LEU A 84 2.22 -8.84 5.89
C LEU A 84 1.87 -7.41 5.44
N PRO A 85 1.26 -6.55 6.27
CA PRO A 85 1.07 -5.14 5.93
C PRO A 85 2.38 -4.40 5.66
N TRP A 86 3.41 -4.64 6.46
CA TRP A 86 4.74 -4.05 6.27
C TRP A 86 5.37 -4.49 4.94
N ALA A 87 5.34 -5.78 4.66
CA ALA A 87 5.85 -6.33 3.41
C ALA A 87 5.09 -5.73 2.21
N ALA A 88 3.77 -5.64 2.28
CA ALA A 88 2.95 -5.06 1.23
C ALA A 88 3.32 -3.59 0.94
N VAL A 89 3.46 -2.77 1.98
CA VAL A 89 3.88 -1.37 1.81
C VAL A 89 5.26 -1.32 1.16
N ILE A 90 6.28 -1.96 1.75
CA ILE A 90 7.66 -1.91 1.23
C ILE A 90 7.72 -2.37 -0.23
N LEU A 91 7.08 -3.49 -0.55
CA LEU A 91 7.08 -4.04 -1.91
C LEU A 91 6.39 -3.11 -2.91
N ASN A 92 5.32 -2.42 -2.52
CA ASN A 92 4.70 -1.39 -3.36
C ASN A 92 5.62 -0.19 -3.60
N ILE A 93 6.35 0.28 -2.57
CA ILE A 93 7.33 1.36 -2.71
C ILE A 93 8.43 0.95 -3.70
N LEU A 94 8.99 -0.25 -3.51
CA LEU A 94 10.06 -0.76 -4.38
C LEU A 94 9.56 -0.94 -5.81
N ALA A 95 8.39 -1.55 -6.01
CA ALA A 95 7.79 -1.74 -7.32
C ALA A 95 7.60 -0.40 -8.05
N TYR A 96 7.10 0.62 -7.34
CA TYR A 96 6.96 1.97 -7.89
C TYR A 96 8.30 2.56 -8.36
N TRP A 97 9.37 2.46 -7.57
CA TRP A 97 10.66 3.00 -7.96
C TRP A 97 11.33 2.20 -9.07
N ILE A 98 11.20 0.87 -9.07
CA ILE A 98 11.67 0.00 -10.16
C ILE A 98 10.95 0.37 -11.45
N GLU A 99 9.63 0.54 -11.41
CA GLU A 99 8.83 1.01 -12.55
C GLU A 99 9.35 2.37 -13.04
N ARG A 100 9.44 3.35 -12.13
CA ARG A 100 9.80 4.73 -12.46
C ARG A 100 11.21 4.87 -13.03
N LEU A 101 12.18 4.12 -12.50
CA LEU A 101 13.58 4.21 -12.91
C LEU A 101 13.91 3.27 -14.07
N GLY A 102 13.22 2.12 -14.18
CA GLY A 102 13.51 1.07 -15.15
C GLY A 102 12.70 1.17 -16.45
N LEU A 103 11.44 1.60 -16.39
CA LEU A 103 10.58 1.65 -17.59
C LEU A 103 10.55 3.01 -18.28
N TRP A 104 10.58 4.08 -17.50
CA TRP A 104 10.32 5.41 -18.03
C TRP A 104 11.62 6.17 -18.30
N ALA A 105 11.73 6.73 -19.51
CA ALA A 105 12.82 7.63 -19.91
C ALA A 105 12.85 8.86 -18.98
N LYS A 106 14.02 9.52 -18.82
CA LYS A 106 14.17 10.64 -17.86
C LYS A 106 13.15 11.76 -18.12
N GLU A 107 12.84 12.00 -19.39
CA GLU A 107 11.92 13.00 -19.90
C GLU A 107 10.45 12.60 -19.62
N GLN A 108 10.18 11.29 -19.54
CA GLN A 108 8.87 10.71 -19.24
C GLN A 108 8.65 10.46 -17.74
N ARG A 109 9.70 10.57 -16.91
CA ARG A 109 9.59 10.58 -15.43
C ARG A 109 8.98 11.87 -14.89
N GLY A 110 8.21 12.60 -15.69
CA GLY A 110 7.54 13.84 -15.32
C GLY A 110 6.73 13.69 -14.03
N GLY A 111 6.70 14.74 -13.22
CA GLY A 111 5.98 14.80 -11.96
C GLY A 111 6.87 15.08 -10.74
N ASN A 112 6.24 15.40 -9.63
CA ASN A 112 6.92 15.86 -8.41
C ASN A 112 7.52 14.66 -7.64
N ILE A 113 8.79 14.34 -7.94
CA ILE A 113 9.56 13.28 -7.26
C ILE A 113 9.58 13.51 -5.74
N LEU A 114 9.72 14.76 -5.30
CA LEU A 114 9.73 15.11 -3.88
C LEU A 114 8.39 14.82 -3.21
N PHE A 115 7.27 15.10 -3.88
CA PHE A 115 5.95 14.73 -3.39
C PHE A 115 5.83 13.22 -3.21
N MET A 116 6.28 12.42 -4.18
CA MET A 116 6.22 10.97 -4.08
C MET A 116 7.14 10.42 -2.99
N ILE A 117 8.32 11.01 -2.78
CA ILE A 117 9.17 10.66 -1.63
C ILE A 117 8.42 10.96 -0.32
N GLY A 118 7.83 12.15 -0.19
CA GLY A 118 7.04 12.53 0.99
C GLY A 118 5.86 11.61 1.25
N ALA A 119 5.12 11.21 0.21
CA ALA A 119 4.02 10.26 0.32
C ALA A 119 4.49 8.89 0.81
N HIS A 120 5.60 8.37 0.27
CA HIS A 120 6.19 7.11 0.72
C HIS A 120 6.68 7.17 2.17
N LEU A 121 7.31 8.27 2.57
CA LEU A 121 7.72 8.49 3.97
C LEU A 121 6.49 8.52 4.90
N LEU A 122 5.39 9.15 4.48
CA LEU A 122 4.14 9.15 5.23
C LEU A 122 3.56 7.74 5.36
N TRP A 123 3.60 6.91 4.31
CA TRP A 123 3.16 5.52 4.37
C TRP A 123 4.00 4.70 5.34
N VAL A 124 5.32 4.87 5.34
CA VAL A 124 6.22 4.21 6.30
C VAL A 124 5.95 4.69 7.72
N ALA A 125 5.78 5.99 7.94
CA ALA A 125 5.44 6.56 9.25
C ALA A 125 4.12 5.99 9.78
N LEU A 126 3.12 5.84 8.89
CA LEU A 126 1.85 5.22 9.23
C LEU A 126 2.01 3.75 9.63
N MET A 127 2.89 3.00 8.95
CA MET A 127 3.19 1.61 9.30
C MET A 127 3.91 1.50 10.64
N VAL A 128 4.80 2.44 10.97
CA VAL A 128 5.39 2.55 12.31
C VAL A 128 4.30 2.80 13.34
N ALA A 129 3.43 3.79 13.14
CA ALA A 129 2.32 4.10 14.05
C ALA A 129 1.35 2.92 14.24
N PHE A 130 1.05 2.18 13.17
CA PHE A 130 0.26 0.95 13.20
C PHE A 130 0.91 -0.16 14.06
N THR A 131 2.23 -0.22 14.12
CA THR A 131 2.95 -1.28 14.87
C THR A 131 3.27 -0.95 16.32
N ILE A 132 3.35 0.33 16.67
CA ILE A 132 3.52 0.79 18.05
C ILE A 132 2.23 0.45 18.80
N LYS A 133 2.33 -0.33 19.90
CA LYS A 133 1.19 -0.57 20.78
C LYS A 133 0.70 0.78 21.33
N PRO A 134 -0.61 1.04 21.44
CA PRO A 134 -1.08 2.24 22.14
C PRO A 134 -0.44 2.25 23.53
N THR A 135 0.34 3.29 23.81
CA THR A 135 0.87 3.55 25.15
C THR A 135 -0.33 3.73 26.06
N VAL A 136 -0.35 2.96 27.14
CA VAL A 136 -1.37 2.95 28.19
C VAL A 136 -1.59 4.38 28.69
N LYS A 137 -2.58 5.06 28.12
CA LYS A 137 -3.26 6.25 28.66
C LYS A 137 -4.76 6.21 28.36
N GLU A 138 -5.30 5.00 28.25
CA GLU A 138 -6.73 4.70 28.41
C GLU A 138 -6.98 3.87 29.70
N GLU A 139 -6.03 3.86 30.64
CA GLU A 139 -6.24 3.41 32.02
C GLU A 139 -6.06 4.62 32.96
N HIS A 140 -7.12 5.41 33.09
CA HIS A 140 -7.47 6.24 34.26
C HIS A 140 -8.44 7.34 33.80
N GLY A 141 -9.66 6.90 33.48
CA GLY A 141 -10.83 7.75 33.45
C GLY A 141 -11.99 6.94 34.03
N GLN A 142 -12.43 7.34 35.23
CA GLN A 142 -13.63 6.89 35.96
C GLN A 142 -13.54 5.56 36.71
N GLY A 143 -13.03 5.67 37.94
CA GLY A 143 -13.53 4.92 39.09
C GLY A 143 -13.61 5.89 40.25
N ASP A 144 -14.75 6.55 40.41
CA ASP A 144 -15.21 6.99 41.73
C ASP A 144 -15.62 5.75 42.54
#